data_AF-A0ABC9VLD5-F1
#
_entry.id   AF-A0ABC9VLD5-F1
#
_cell.length_a   1.000
_cell.length_b   1.000
_cell.length_c   1.000
_cell.angle_alpha   90.00
_cell.angle_beta   90.00
_cell.angle_gamma   90.00
#
_symmetry.space_group_name_H-M   'P 1'
#
loop_
_entity.id
_entity.type
_entity.pdbx_description
1 polymer ?
#
loop_
_entity_poly.entity_id
_entity_poly.type
_entity_poly.pdbx_seq_one_letter_code
_entity_poly.pdbx_strand_id
1 'polypeptide(L)'
;MDKEYIVNQVKLLIPNSNENPDYDKIIDFTVDKITNDIANYCNIPIDELPNELSAVEVSMVVQAIKVNGVLDGESAANIQSLNEGDVSVTFKPVSDIYVALQGLNPITDNYTSILNNFRRLPE
;
A
#
# COMPACT_ATOMS: atom_id res chain seq x y z
N MET A 1 6.15 10.05 -12.41
CA MET A 1 5.36 10.04 -11.16
C MET A 1 6.28 10.27 -9.95
N ASP A 2 5.91 11.18 -9.05
CA ASP A 2 6.76 11.56 -7.91
C ASP A 2 6.46 10.70 -6.68
N LYS A 3 7.36 9.75 -6.39
CA LYS A 3 7.26 8.85 -5.23
C LYS A 3 7.21 9.60 -3.90
N GLU A 4 8.00 10.67 -3.75
CA GLU A 4 8.08 11.41 -2.50
C GLU A 4 6.74 12.09 -2.20
N TYR A 5 6.12 12.68 -3.22
CA TYR A 5 4.77 13.22 -3.12
C TYR A 5 3.76 12.16 -2.66
N ILE A 6 3.77 10.97 -3.28
CA ILE A 6 2.84 9.88 -2.97
C ILE A 6 3.02 9.39 -1.53
N VAL A 7 4.26 9.12 -1.12
CA VAL A 7 4.58 8.69 0.24
C VAL A 7 4.09 9.73 1.26
N ASN A 8 4.33 11.01 1.00
CA ASN A 8 3.88 12.09 1.89
C ASN A 8 2.35 12.15 2.00
N GLN A 9 1.62 11.98 0.89
CA GLN A 9 0.15 11.93 0.92
C GLN A 9 -0.37 10.71 1.68
N VAL A 10 0.23 9.53 1.48
CA VAL A 10 -0.15 8.30 2.18
C VAL A 10 0.08 8.44 3.68
N LYS A 11 1.23 8.99 4.10
CA LYS A 11 1.54 9.23 5.52
C LYS A 11 0.56 10.20 6.17
N LEU A 12 0.08 11.21 5.43
CA LEU A 12 -0.96 12.13 5.88
C LEU A 12 -2.32 11.42 6.12
N LEU A 13 -2.67 10.46 5.27
CA LEU A 13 -3.94 9.74 5.32
C LEU A 13 -3.96 8.56 6.29
N ILE A 14 -2.80 8.00 6.61
CA ILE A 14 -2.62 6.88 7.53
C ILE A 14 -1.52 7.25 8.52
N PRO A 15 -1.77 8.12 9.52
CA PRO A 15 -0.73 8.52 10.47
C PRO A 15 -0.22 7.34 11.31
N ASN A 16 1.03 7.41 11.78
CA ASN A 16 1.64 6.38 12.64
C ASN A 16 1.14 6.46 14.10
N SER A 17 -0.18 6.40 14.30
CA SER A 17 -0.81 6.58 15.63
C SER A 17 -0.41 5.50 16.64
N ASN A 18 -0.01 4.32 16.16
CA ASN A 18 0.37 3.17 16.99
C ASN A 18 1.89 3.07 17.19
N GLU A 19 2.66 4.08 16.76
CA GLU A 19 4.13 4.11 16.84
C GLU A 19 4.80 2.84 16.30
N ASN A 20 4.26 2.27 15.22
CA ASN A 20 4.81 1.08 14.60
C ASN A 20 6.23 1.40 14.07
N PRO A 21 7.29 0.69 14.52
CA PRO A 21 8.66 0.98 14.14
C PRO A 21 8.97 0.67 12.67
N ASP A 22 8.16 -0.17 12.03
CA ASP A 22 8.27 -0.54 10.62
C ASP A 22 7.30 0.25 9.72
N TYR A 23 6.58 1.23 10.27
CA TYR A 23 5.61 2.05 9.55
C TYR A 23 6.13 2.62 8.22
N ASP A 24 7.29 3.29 8.26
CA ASP A 24 7.87 3.89 7.06
C ASP A 24 8.24 2.84 6.01
N LYS A 25 8.81 1.70 6.45
CA LYS A 25 9.18 0.60 5.55
C LYS A 25 7.96 -0.03 4.89
N ILE A 26 6.88 -0.20 5.64
CA ILE A 26 5.62 -0.77 5.15
C ILE A 26 5.01 0.16 4.11
N ILE A 27 4.99 1.47 4.36
CA ILE A 27 4.49 2.46 3.40
C ILE A 27 5.34 2.46 2.14
N ASP A 28 6.66 2.59 2.27
CA ASP A 28 7.57 2.66 1.12
C ASP A 28 7.45 1.40 0.25
N PHE A 29 7.40 0.23 0.87
CA PHE A 29 7.20 -1.02 0.15
C PHE A 29 5.84 -1.09 -0.54
N THR A 30 4.77 -0.67 0.14
CA THR A 30 3.44 -0.73 -0.46
C THR A 30 3.36 0.22 -1.66
N VAL A 31 3.91 1.43 -1.54
CA VAL A 31 4.02 2.36 -2.68
C VAL A 31 4.78 1.70 -3.82
N ASP A 32 5.97 1.17 -3.58
CA ASP A 32 6.77 0.51 -4.63
C ASP A 32 6.00 -0.64 -5.30
N LYS A 33 5.29 -1.46 -4.52
CA LYS A 33 4.45 -2.52 -5.09
C LYS A 33 3.37 -1.94 -6.00
N ILE A 34 2.60 -0.96 -5.53
CA ILE A 34 1.50 -0.39 -6.32
C ILE A 34 2.03 0.31 -7.57
N THR A 35 3.15 1.05 -7.49
CA THR A 35 3.80 1.66 -8.65
C THR A 35 4.13 0.59 -9.71
N ASN A 36 4.72 -0.53 -9.29
CA ASN A 36 5.04 -1.65 -10.17
C ASN A 36 3.78 -2.26 -10.79
N ASP A 37 2.73 -2.48 -10.00
CA ASP A 37 1.47 -3.04 -10.49
C ASP A 37 0.80 -2.13 -11.52
N ILE A 38 0.83 -0.80 -11.31
CA ILE A 38 0.34 0.19 -12.27
C ILE A 38 1.18 0.16 -13.55
N ALA A 39 2.51 0.20 -13.44
CA ALA A 39 3.44 0.13 -14.58
C ALA A 39 3.18 -1.10 -15.45
N ASN A 40 3.09 -2.27 -14.80
CA ASN A 40 2.82 -3.54 -15.47
C ASN A 40 1.43 -3.57 -16.12
N TYR A 41 0.41 -3.06 -15.44
CA TYR A 41 -0.96 -3.03 -15.96
C TYR A 41 -1.11 -2.10 -17.16
N CYS A 42 -0.57 -0.88 -17.04
CA CYS A 42 -0.62 0.13 -18.09
C CYS A 42 0.39 -0.15 -19.21
N ASN A 43 1.33 -1.08 -19.04
CA ASN A 43 2.43 -1.33 -19.95
C ASN A 43 3.25 -0.06 -20.24
N ILE A 44 3.62 0.64 -19.16
CA ILE A 44 4.43 1.87 -19.19
C ILE A 44 5.59 1.68 -18.20
N PRO A 45 6.85 1.97 -18.60
CA PRO A 45 7.97 2.02 -17.67
C PRO A 45 7.70 2.96 -16.49
N ILE A 46 8.20 2.63 -15.30
CA ILE A 46 7.93 3.39 -14.07
C ILE A 46 8.34 4.86 -14.19
N ASP A 47 9.47 5.11 -14.83
CA ASP A 47 10.04 6.43 -15.11
C ASP A 47 9.20 7.25 -16.11
N GLU A 48 8.38 6.59 -16.92
CA GLU A 48 7.45 7.20 -17.87
C GLU A 48 6.01 7.32 -17.32
N LEU A 49 5.75 6.88 -16.08
CA LEU A 49 4.40 6.93 -15.54
C LEU A 49 3.91 8.38 -15.39
N PRO A 50 2.72 8.71 -15.95
CA PRO A 50 2.16 10.06 -15.91
C PRO A 50 1.86 10.50 -14.47
N ASN A 51 2.13 11.76 -14.16
CA ASN A 51 1.87 12.31 -12.82
C ASN A 51 0.37 12.37 -12.49
N GLU A 52 -0.49 12.36 -13.51
CA GLU A 52 -1.95 12.27 -13.41
C GLU A 52 -2.42 11.02 -12.65
N LEU A 53 -1.60 9.96 -12.61
CA LEU A 53 -1.89 8.73 -11.87
C LEU A 53 -1.59 8.83 -10.37
N SER A 54 -0.87 9.86 -9.90
CA SER A 54 -0.42 9.95 -8.50
C SER A 54 -1.58 9.88 -7.50
N ALA A 55 -2.71 10.53 -7.80
CA ALA A 55 -3.89 10.52 -6.92
C ALA A 55 -4.57 9.14 -6.86
N VAL A 56 -4.57 8.43 -7.99
CA VAL A 56 -5.09 7.05 -8.09
C VAL A 56 -4.20 6.11 -7.30
N GLU A 57 -2.88 6.24 -7.46
CA GLU A 57 -1.91 5.45 -6.71
C GLU A 57 -2.03 5.66 -5.20
N VAL A 58 -2.12 6.91 -4.72
CA VAL A 58 -2.35 7.20 -3.29
C VAL A 58 -3.59 6.45 -2.79
N SER A 59 -4.68 6.49 -3.55
CA SER A 59 -5.94 5.81 -3.19
C SER A 59 -5.76 4.28 -3.14
N MET A 60 -5.07 3.71 -4.13
CA MET A 60 -4.77 2.29 -4.21
C MET A 60 -3.88 1.82 -3.05
N VAL A 61 -2.84 2.59 -2.70
CA VAL A 61 -1.95 2.30 -1.56
C VAL A 61 -2.73 2.34 -0.25
N VAL A 62 -3.52 3.38 -0.03
CA VAL A 62 -4.34 3.51 1.18
C VAL A 62 -5.32 2.34 1.30
N GLN A 63 -5.96 1.95 0.20
CA GLN A 63 -6.85 0.79 0.19
C GLN A 63 -6.10 -0.51 0.49
N ALA A 64 -4.93 -0.73 -0.12
CA ALA A 64 -4.13 -1.93 0.10
C ALA A 64 -3.72 -2.08 1.57
N ILE A 65 -3.31 -0.99 2.22
CA ILE A 65 -2.94 -0.99 3.64
C ILE A 65 -4.16 -1.28 4.52
N LYS A 66 -5.29 -0.58 4.29
CA LYS A 66 -6.50 -0.70 5.12
C LYS A 66 -7.16 -2.07 5.00
N VAL A 67 -7.28 -2.61 3.78
CA VAL A 67 -7.92 -3.93 3.56
C VAL A 67 -7.14 -5.06 4.21
N ASN A 68 -5.81 -4.97 4.23
CA ASN A 68 -4.96 -5.99 4.84
C ASN A 68 -4.70 -5.72 6.33
N GLY A 69 -5.21 -4.62 6.88
CA GLY A 69 -5.02 -4.20 8.27
C GLY A 69 -3.55 -4.09 8.66
N VAL A 70 -2.63 -3.88 7.73
CA VAL A 70 -1.18 -4.06 7.94
C VAL A 70 -0.61 -3.17 9.05
N LEU A 71 -1.22 -2.00 9.22
CA LEU A 71 -0.84 -0.99 10.21
C LEU A 71 -1.84 -0.88 11.38
N ASP A 72 -2.87 -1.72 11.40
CA ASP A 72 -3.86 -1.73 12.48
C ASP A 72 -3.26 -2.43 13.70
N GLY A 73 -3.01 -1.66 14.77
CA GLY A 73 -2.59 -2.18 16.08
C GLY A 73 -3.73 -2.83 16.88
N GLU A 74 -5.00 -2.62 16.48
CA GLU A 74 -6.19 -3.04 17.22
C GLU A 74 -7.07 -4.06 16.48
N SER A 75 -6.82 -4.33 15.20
CA SER A 75 -7.59 -5.34 14.45
C SER A 75 -7.23 -6.74 14.97
N ALA A 76 -8.22 -7.47 15.49
CA ALA A 76 -8.07 -8.83 16.05
C ALA A 76 -7.36 -9.86 15.14
N ALA A 77 -7.22 -9.55 13.84
CA ALA A 77 -6.45 -10.32 12.86
C ALA A 77 -4.92 -10.14 12.93
N ASN A 78 -4.41 -9.20 13.74
CA ASN A 78 -2.98 -8.91 13.93
C ASN A 78 -2.47 -9.22 15.34
N ILE A 79 -3.35 -9.57 16.29
CA ILE A 79 -2.97 -9.78 17.69
C ILE A 79 -2.58 -11.26 17.87
N GLN A 80 -1.28 -11.54 18.01
CA GLN A 80 -0.76 -12.91 18.20
C GLN A 80 -1.05 -13.47 19.62
N SER A 81 -1.14 -12.61 20.64
CA SER A 81 -1.61 -12.97 21.99
C SER A 81 -1.97 -11.72 22.80
N LEU A 82 -3.00 -11.82 23.64
CA LEU A 82 -3.34 -10.84 24.69
C LEU A 82 -2.99 -11.46 26.06
N ASN A 83 -2.11 -10.82 26.84
CA ASN A 83 -1.81 -11.19 28.22
C ASN A 83 -2.33 -10.06 29.13
N GLU A 84 -3.35 -10.36 29.92
CA GLU A 84 -4.01 -9.41 30.82
C GLU A 84 -3.09 -9.13 32.03
N GLY A 85 -2.41 -7.98 32.02
CA GLY A 85 -1.58 -7.49 33.12
C GLY A 85 -0.69 -6.31 32.74
N ASP A 86 -0.12 -6.34 31.54
CA ASP A 86 0.66 -5.27 30.89
C ASP A 86 0.23 -5.23 29.42
N VAL A 87 -0.32 -4.11 28.93
CA VAL A 87 -0.79 -4.01 27.53
C VAL A 87 0.42 -3.97 26.60
N SER A 88 0.84 -5.13 26.09
CA SER A 88 1.87 -5.25 25.05
C SER A 88 1.24 -5.43 23.67
N VAL A 89 1.44 -4.49 22.75
CA VAL A 89 1.02 -4.61 21.34
C VAL A 89 2.10 -5.37 20.56
N THR A 90 1.73 -6.44 19.85
CA THR A 90 2.64 -7.20 18.98
C THR A 90 2.25 -7.00 17.53
N PHE A 91 3.18 -6.49 16.72
CA PHE A 91 2.99 -6.32 15.28
C PHE A 91 3.38 -7.59 14.51
N LYS A 92 2.76 -7.80 13.34
CA LYS A 92 3.18 -8.87 12.44
C LYS A 92 4.62 -8.63 11.98
N PRO A 93 5.44 -9.70 11.85
CA PRO A 93 6.73 -9.59 11.21
C PRO A 93 6.60 -8.98 9.82
N VAL A 94 7.57 -8.13 9.43
CA VAL A 94 7.55 -7.49 8.10
C VAL A 94 7.49 -8.53 6.98
N SER A 95 8.11 -9.71 7.16
CA SER A 95 8.03 -10.85 6.23
C SER A 95 6.59 -11.27 5.90
N ASP A 96 5.73 -11.33 6.90
CA ASP A 96 4.35 -11.81 6.75
C ASP A 96 3.50 -10.75 6.06
N ILE A 97 3.78 -9.48 6.35
CA ILE A 97 3.22 -8.33 5.67
C ILE A 97 3.58 -8.34 4.19
N TYR A 98 4.85 -8.60 3.85
CA TYR A 98 5.30 -8.71 2.46
C TYR A 98 4.52 -9.79 1.70
N VAL A 99 4.34 -10.97 2.30
CA VAL A 99 3.59 -12.08 1.68
C VAL A 99 2.12 -11.71 1.46
N ALA A 100 1.48 -11.09 2.46
CA ALA A 100 0.09 -10.66 2.36
C ALA A 100 -0.10 -9.63 1.23
N LEU A 101 0.79 -8.63 1.16
CA LEU A 101 0.74 -7.61 0.12
C LEU A 101 1.00 -8.19 -1.28
N GLN A 102 1.95 -9.11 -1.44
CA GLN A 102 2.24 -9.81 -2.71
C GLN A 102 1.02 -10.58 -3.24
N GLY A 103 0.26 -11.23 -2.36
CA GLY A 103 -0.97 -11.95 -2.75
C GLY A 103 -2.14 -11.03 -3.15
N LEU A 104 -2.04 -9.73 -2.88
CA LEU A 104 -3.07 -8.76 -3.22
C LEU A 104 -2.97 -8.34 -4.70
N ASN A 105 -4.08 -8.44 -5.42
CA ASN A 105 -4.28 -7.71 -6.67
C ASN A 105 -4.90 -6.33 -6.36
N PRO A 106 -4.13 -5.22 -6.46
CA PRO A 106 -4.67 -3.89 -6.18
C PRO A 106 -5.45 -3.30 -7.36
N ILE A 107 -5.34 -3.90 -8.55
CA ILE A 107 -6.05 -3.46 -9.76
C ILE A 107 -7.47 -4.00 -9.70
N THR A 108 -8.33 -3.30 -8.95
CA THR A 108 -9.74 -3.61 -8.80
C THR A 108 -10.60 -2.81 -9.78
N ASP A 109 -11.86 -3.22 -9.99
CA ASP A 109 -12.82 -2.56 -10.89
C ASP A 109 -12.99 -1.06 -10.61
N ASN A 110 -12.75 -0.62 -9.37
CA ASN A 110 -12.80 0.79 -8.97
C ASN A 110 -11.73 1.64 -9.66
N TYR A 111 -10.61 1.05 -10.09
CA TYR A 111 -9.49 1.76 -10.69
C TYR A 111 -9.27 1.44 -12.16
N THR A 112 -9.79 0.31 -12.66
CA THR A 112 -9.61 -0.09 -14.07
C THR A 112 -10.15 0.95 -15.05
N SER A 113 -11.25 1.64 -14.73
CA SER A 113 -11.82 2.70 -15.57
C SER A 113 -10.84 3.86 -15.81
N ILE A 114 -10.02 4.20 -14.81
CA ILE A 114 -9.02 5.27 -14.90
C ILE A 114 -7.75 4.72 -15.56
N LEU A 115 -7.25 3.58 -15.07
CA LEU A 115 -5.99 2.98 -15.54
C LEU A 115 -6.05 2.58 -17.02
N ASN A 116 -7.22 2.14 -17.52
CA ASN A 116 -7.41 1.82 -18.93
C ASN A 116 -7.19 3.02 -19.86
N ASN A 117 -7.41 4.26 -19.40
CA ASN A 117 -7.15 5.46 -20.22
C ASN A 117 -5.66 5.69 -20.49
N PHE A 118 -4.80 5.12 -19.65
CA PHE A 118 -3.35 5.25 -19.76
C PHE A 118 -2.71 3.99 -20.35
N ARG A 119 -3.45 2.88 -20.43
CA ARG A 119 -2.91 1.59 -20.85
C ARG A 119 -2.46 1.61 -22.31
N ARG A 120 -1.20 1.27 -22.56
CA ARG A 120 -0.62 1.10 -23.89
C ARG A 120 -0.82 -0.33 -24.35
N LEU A 121 -1.55 -0.53 -25.44
CA LEU A 121 -1.67 -1.86 -26.05
C LEU A 121 -0.32 -2.26 -26.66
N PRO A 122 0.12 -3.52 -26.51
CA PRO A 122 1.26 -4.02 -27.26
C PRO A 122 0.94 -3.96 -28.77
N GLU A 123 1.88 -3.46 -29.55
CA GLU A 123 1.81 -3.49 -31.03
C GLU A 123 1.82 -4.92 -31.59
#